data_AF-A0A955MW16-F1
#
_entry.id   AF-A0A955MW16-F1
#
_cell.length_a   1.000
_cell.length_b   1.000
_cell.length_c   1.000
_cell.angle_alpha   90.00
_cell.angle_beta   90.00
_cell.angle_gamma   90.00
#
_symmetry.space_group_name_H-M   'P 1'
#
loop_
_entity.id
_entity.type
_entity.pdbx_description
1 polymer ?
#
loop_
_entity_poly.entity_id
_entity_poly.type
_entity_poly.pdbx_seq_one_letter_code
_entity_poly.pdbx_strand_id
1 'polypeptide(L)'
;SIGPEDWVGGSSMGGMVSLEISKVLGNPQVVLIGSAKSTREISQVLFNLARFSDLTPIVFLQTISGSTPLKFGKVFANSDPDFIRKAIKALRSWEGGESTPAKILRMHGSRDLIIPCPNEGHIIQGAGHLVAMTHAEECVAILRREMGGGEGLDLETN
;
A
#
# COMPACT_ATOMS: atom_id res chain seq x y z
N SER A 1 -14.72 19.19 5.82
CA SER A 1 -13.84 18.59 6.83
C SER A 1 -13.87 17.08 6.64
N ILE A 2 -12.78 16.38 6.92
CA ILE A 2 -12.78 14.91 6.97
C ILE A 2 -13.35 14.51 8.34
N GLY A 3 -14.42 13.71 8.35
CA GLY A 3 -15.08 13.18 9.54
C GLY A 3 -14.84 11.68 9.74
N PRO A 4 -15.39 11.09 10.82
CA PRO A 4 -15.17 9.67 11.17
C PRO A 4 -15.69 8.67 10.13
N GLU A 5 -16.70 9.05 9.36
CA GLU A 5 -17.29 8.21 8.30
C GLU A 5 -16.52 8.29 6.97
N ASP A 6 -15.62 9.26 6.82
CA ASP A 6 -14.82 9.41 5.61
C ASP A 6 -13.71 8.35 5.53
N TRP A 7 -13.30 8.05 4.31
CA TRP A 7 -12.22 7.10 4.04
C TRP A 7 -10.95 7.83 3.60
N VAL A 8 -9.83 7.49 4.21
CA VAL A 8 -8.49 7.89 3.77
C VAL A 8 -7.72 6.65 3.37
N GLY A 9 -7.09 6.66 2.19
CA GLY A 9 -6.53 5.45 1.63
C GLY A 9 -5.26 5.66 0.83
N GLY A 10 -4.45 4.62 0.77
CA GLY A 10 -3.25 4.63 -0.06
C GLY A 10 -2.62 3.26 -0.26
N SER A 11 -1.74 3.18 -1.26
CA SER A 11 -0.97 1.98 -1.56
C SER A 11 0.42 2.02 -0.94
N SER A 12 0.96 0.88 -0.51
CA SER A 12 2.31 0.76 0.05
C SER A 12 2.55 1.82 1.15
N MET A 13 3.60 2.64 1.06
CA MET A 13 3.87 3.71 2.02
C MET A 13 2.70 4.71 2.18
N GLY A 14 1.93 4.97 1.13
CA GLY A 14 0.76 5.86 1.21
C GLY A 14 -0.33 5.34 2.16
N GLY A 15 -0.48 4.01 2.28
CA GLY A 15 -1.39 3.41 3.27
C GLY A 15 -0.90 3.61 4.71
N MET A 16 0.42 3.56 4.93
CA MET A 16 1.02 3.84 6.24
C MET A 16 0.79 5.31 6.64
N VAL A 17 0.95 6.23 5.69
CA VAL A 17 0.60 7.65 5.88
C VAL A 17 -0.89 7.82 6.16
N SER A 18 -1.76 7.04 5.50
CA SER A 18 -3.22 7.08 5.73
C SER A 18 -3.57 6.67 7.17
N LEU A 19 -2.86 5.71 7.76
CA LEU A 19 -3.01 5.36 9.18
C LEU A 19 -2.63 6.55 10.08
N GLU A 20 -1.54 7.26 9.79
CA GLU A 20 -1.14 8.46 10.54
C GLU A 20 -2.15 9.60 10.41
N ILE A 21 -2.66 9.85 9.20
CA ILE A 21 -3.74 10.82 8.96
C ILE A 21 -4.96 10.45 9.81
N SER A 22 -5.31 9.17 9.86
CA SER A 22 -6.42 8.70 10.68
C SER A 22 -6.23 9.05 12.17
N LYS A 23 -5.02 8.86 12.72
CA LYS A 23 -4.76 9.23 14.13
C LYS A 23 -4.96 10.72 14.38
N VAL A 24 -4.45 11.55 13.46
CA VAL A 24 -4.48 13.02 13.60
C VAL A 24 -5.89 13.57 13.45
N LEU A 25 -6.72 12.96 12.60
CA LEU A 25 -8.05 13.45 12.25
C LEU A 25 -9.21 12.83 13.04
N GLY A 26 -8.92 12.06 14.10
CA GLY A 26 -9.97 11.50 14.97
C GLY A 26 -10.58 10.19 14.44
N ASN A 27 -9.73 9.31 13.90
CA ASN A 27 -10.04 7.94 13.48
C ASN A 27 -11.04 7.75 12.32
N PRO A 28 -10.93 8.49 11.19
CA PRO A 28 -11.62 8.12 9.95
C PRO A 28 -11.30 6.69 9.51
N GLN A 29 -12.11 6.15 8.60
CA GLN A 29 -11.91 4.82 8.03
C GLN A 29 -10.67 4.80 7.14
N VAL A 30 -9.96 3.67 7.08
CA VAL A 30 -8.68 3.56 6.34
C VAL A 30 -8.71 2.47 5.28
N VAL A 31 -8.23 2.79 4.08
CA VAL A 31 -7.97 1.80 3.01
C VAL A 31 -6.46 1.53 2.89
N LEU A 32 -6.08 0.27 2.99
CA LEU A 32 -4.70 -0.21 2.82
C LEU A 32 -4.60 -1.09 1.57
N ILE A 33 -3.82 -0.67 0.58
CA ILE A 33 -3.62 -1.44 -0.68
C ILE A 33 -2.16 -1.88 -0.81
N GLY A 34 -1.86 -3.18 -0.65
CA GLY A 34 -0.47 -3.66 -0.64
C GLY A 34 0.38 -2.91 0.39
N SER A 35 -0.17 -2.66 1.57
CA SER A 35 0.39 -1.80 2.62
C SER A 35 0.49 -2.54 3.96
N ALA A 36 1.10 -1.89 4.96
CA ALA A 36 1.35 -2.45 6.28
C ALA A 36 0.62 -1.67 7.37
N LYS A 37 0.28 -2.34 8.47
CA LYS A 37 -0.19 -1.69 9.71
C LYS A 37 0.93 -1.30 10.67
N SER A 38 2.08 -1.96 10.54
CA SER A 38 3.28 -1.68 11.33
C SER A 38 4.54 -1.99 10.53
N THR A 39 5.67 -1.43 10.97
CA THR A 39 7.00 -1.76 10.42
C THR A 39 7.36 -3.24 10.52
N ARG A 40 6.76 -3.99 11.46
CA ARG A 40 7.04 -5.43 11.64
C ARG A 40 6.50 -6.27 10.49
N GLU A 41 5.51 -5.76 9.74
CA GLU A 41 4.95 -6.44 8.57
C GLU A 41 5.79 -6.22 7.30
N ILE A 42 6.79 -5.33 7.33
CA ILE A 42 7.67 -5.08 6.19
C ILE A 42 8.81 -6.09 6.21
N SER A 43 9.17 -6.64 5.04
CA SER A 43 10.29 -7.58 4.91
C SER A 43 11.60 -6.94 5.36
N GLN A 44 12.06 -7.31 6.56
CA GLN A 44 13.26 -6.73 7.18
C GLN A 44 14.53 -7.03 6.38
N VAL A 45 14.56 -8.16 5.68
CA VAL A 45 15.69 -8.55 4.82
C VAL A 45 15.83 -7.54 3.68
N LEU A 46 14.75 -7.31 2.92
CA LEU A 46 14.76 -6.34 1.81
C LEU A 46 15.00 -4.91 2.30
N PHE A 47 14.40 -4.56 3.44
CA PHE A 47 14.60 -3.27 4.08
C PHE A 47 16.06 -3.03 4.48
N ASN A 48 16.74 -4.06 4.99
CA ASN A 48 18.16 -4.00 5.33
C ASN A 48 19.06 -3.98 4.08
N LEU A 49 18.73 -4.71 3.02
CA LEU A 49 19.47 -4.63 1.75
C LEU A 49 19.42 -3.22 1.15
N ALA A 50 18.25 -2.57 1.18
CA ALA A 50 18.09 -1.21 0.69
C ALA A 50 18.95 -0.17 1.43
N ARG A 51 19.35 -0.44 2.68
CA ARG A 51 20.27 0.42 3.46
C ARG A 51 21.69 0.46 2.88
N PHE A 52 22.16 -0.66 2.35
CA PHE A 52 23.54 -0.81 1.90
C PHE A 52 23.73 -0.55 0.41
N SER A 53 22.63 -0.34 -0.33
CA SER A 53 22.67 -0.01 -1.74
C SER A 53 22.48 1.49 -1.92
N ASP A 54 23.60 2.24 -2.00
CA ASP A 54 23.58 3.66 -2.43
C ASP A 54 23.07 3.85 -3.87
N LEU A 55 22.95 2.76 -4.62
CA LEU A 55 22.18 2.67 -5.84
C LEU A 55 20.86 1.99 -5.51
N THR A 56 19.74 2.69 -5.68
CA THR A 56 18.38 2.10 -5.65
C THR A 56 18.42 0.75 -6.36
N PRO A 57 18.27 -0.38 -5.65
CA PRO A 57 18.76 -1.61 -6.21
C PRO A 57 17.76 -2.02 -7.27
N ILE A 58 18.27 -2.26 -8.48
CA ILE A 58 17.56 -2.90 -9.60
C ILE A 58 16.74 -4.12 -9.11
N VAL A 59 17.21 -4.79 -8.05
CA VAL A 59 16.49 -5.84 -7.31
C VAL A 59 15.13 -5.36 -6.81
N PHE A 60 15.04 -4.20 -6.13
CA PHE A 60 13.76 -3.65 -5.65
C PHE A 60 12.79 -3.42 -6.82
N LEU A 61 13.27 -2.86 -7.94
CA LEU A 61 12.48 -2.63 -9.16
C LEU A 61 12.00 -3.93 -9.82
N GLN A 62 12.83 -4.97 -9.83
CA GLN A 62 12.46 -6.28 -10.38
C GLN A 62 11.47 -7.01 -9.46
N THR A 63 11.69 -6.96 -8.14
CA THR A 63 10.87 -7.61 -7.11
C THR A 63 9.48 -6.99 -6.99
N ILE A 64 9.35 -5.65 -7.04
CA ILE A 64 8.03 -5.00 -7.09
C ILE A 64 7.29 -5.30 -8.39
N SER A 65 8.01 -5.56 -9.49
CA SER A 65 7.38 -5.64 -10.80
C SER A 65 6.61 -6.92 -11.08
N GLY A 66 6.86 -8.04 -10.40
CA GLY A 66 6.12 -9.31 -10.58
C GLY A 66 5.47 -9.46 -11.97
N SER A 67 6.29 -9.49 -13.04
CA SER A 67 5.87 -9.58 -14.45
C SER A 67 5.13 -8.37 -15.08
N THR A 68 5.37 -7.13 -14.63
CA THR A 68 4.72 -5.90 -15.14
C THR A 68 5.66 -5.09 -16.04
N PRO A 69 5.20 -4.44 -17.13
CA PRO A 69 6.09 -3.83 -18.12
C PRO A 69 6.95 -2.70 -17.54
N LEU A 70 8.20 -2.63 -18.02
CA LEU A 70 9.28 -1.65 -17.79
C LEU A 70 8.89 -0.15 -17.71
N LYS A 71 7.65 0.24 -18.00
CA LYS A 71 7.16 1.63 -17.94
C LYS A 71 7.18 2.21 -16.52
N PHE A 72 7.00 1.39 -15.49
CA PHE A 72 6.90 1.89 -14.09
C PHE A 72 8.24 2.00 -13.36
N GLY A 73 9.26 1.26 -13.80
CA GLY A 73 10.63 1.47 -13.30
C GLY A 73 11.14 2.89 -13.51
N LYS A 74 10.61 3.61 -14.51
CA LYS A 74 10.97 5.00 -14.82
C LYS A 74 10.48 6.02 -13.78
N VAL A 75 9.35 5.77 -13.10
CA VAL A 75 8.81 6.69 -12.09
C VAL A 75 9.69 6.68 -10.84
N PHE A 76 10.14 5.49 -10.42
CA PHE A 76 11.09 5.35 -9.32
C PHE A 76 12.52 5.75 -9.71
N ALA A 77 12.95 5.51 -10.95
CA ALA A 77 14.27 5.95 -11.43
C ALA A 77 14.41 7.48 -11.49
N ASN A 78 13.30 8.21 -11.65
CA ASN A 78 13.27 9.68 -11.64
C ASN A 78 13.00 10.26 -10.25
N SER A 79 12.82 9.42 -9.22
CA SER A 79 12.63 9.90 -7.85
C SER A 79 13.96 10.35 -7.26
N ASP A 80 13.95 11.49 -6.57
CA ASP A 80 15.13 12.02 -5.89
C ASP A 80 15.71 10.99 -4.89
N PRO A 81 16.97 10.56 -5.04
CA PRO A 81 17.62 9.64 -4.09
C PRO A 81 17.54 10.12 -2.63
N ASP A 82 17.58 11.43 -2.39
CA ASP A 82 17.47 11.98 -1.03
C ASP A 82 16.05 11.87 -0.49
N PHE A 83 15.04 11.97 -1.35
CA PHE A 83 13.66 11.68 -0.97
C PHE A 83 13.50 10.21 -0.55
N ILE A 84 14.04 9.27 -1.34
CA ILE A 84 13.98 7.83 -1.03
C ILE A 84 14.70 7.53 0.29
N ARG A 85 15.89 8.09 0.52
CA ARG A 85 16.63 7.94 1.78
C ARG A 85 15.84 8.47 2.97
N LYS A 86 15.22 9.64 2.84
CA LYS A 86 14.36 10.22 3.88
C LYS A 86 13.14 9.35 4.15
N ALA A 87 12.50 8.80 3.11
CA ALA A 87 11.37 7.90 3.23
C ALA A 87 11.76 6.61 3.98
N ILE A 88 12.87 5.97 3.62
CA ILE A 88 13.40 4.80 4.33
C ILE A 88 13.69 5.14 5.80
N LYS A 89 14.30 6.31 6.07
CA LYS A 89 14.59 6.74 7.44
C LYS A 89 13.29 6.92 8.25
N ALA A 90 12.28 7.59 7.67
CA ALA A 90 10.99 7.78 8.31
C ALA A 90 10.28 6.45 8.59
N LEU A 91 10.33 5.51 7.64
CA LEU A 91 9.80 4.16 7.83
C LEU A 91 10.44 3.44 9.03
N ARG A 92 11.73 3.63 9.30
CA ARG A 92 12.38 2.97 10.46
C ARG A 92 11.86 3.45 11.81
N SER A 93 11.57 4.73 11.91
CA SER A 93 11.03 5.34 13.13
C SER A 93 9.52 5.17 13.24
N TRP A 94 8.87 4.65 12.20
CA TRP A 94 7.44 4.43 12.22
C TRP A 94 7.11 3.16 12.99
N GLU A 95 6.45 3.31 14.14
CA GLU A 95 6.10 2.18 15.01
C GLU A 95 4.84 1.44 14.54
N GLY A 96 3.98 2.12 13.78
CA GLY A 96 2.72 1.57 13.29
C GLY A 96 1.49 2.35 13.75
N GLY A 97 0.34 1.98 13.20
CA GLY A 97 -0.96 2.56 13.52
C GLY A 97 -1.55 2.12 14.87
N GLU A 98 -0.96 2.48 16.02
CA GLU A 98 -1.45 1.96 17.33
C GLU A 98 -2.83 2.50 17.77
N SER A 99 -3.30 3.63 17.25
CA SER A 99 -4.72 3.98 17.36
C SER A 99 -5.50 3.33 16.23
N THR A 100 -6.40 2.42 16.56
CA THR A 100 -7.20 1.68 15.58
C THR A 100 -8.18 2.64 14.90
N PRO A 101 -8.08 2.84 13.57
CA PRO A 101 -9.12 3.50 12.79
C PRO A 101 -10.48 2.85 13.06
N ALA A 102 -11.59 3.57 12.87
CA ALA A 102 -12.93 3.02 13.05
C ALA A 102 -13.15 1.75 12.21
N LYS A 103 -12.62 1.73 10.98
CA LYS A 103 -12.60 0.58 10.07
C LYS A 103 -11.33 0.58 9.24
N ILE A 104 -10.75 -0.60 9.03
CA ILE A 104 -9.65 -0.80 8.07
C ILE A 104 -10.13 -1.75 6.97
N LEU A 105 -10.16 -1.25 5.73
CA LEU A 105 -10.30 -2.07 4.53
C LEU A 105 -8.91 -2.37 3.98
N ARG A 106 -8.51 -3.65 4.00
CA ARG A 106 -7.19 -4.07 3.58
C ARG A 106 -7.28 -4.97 2.36
N MET A 107 -6.47 -4.67 1.34
CA MET A 107 -6.30 -5.47 0.13
C MET A 107 -4.81 -5.76 -0.07
N HIS A 108 -4.44 -6.99 -0.40
CA HIS A 108 -3.04 -7.38 -0.50
C HIS A 108 -2.80 -8.43 -1.57
N GLY A 109 -1.66 -8.35 -2.26
CA GLY A 109 -1.27 -9.37 -3.23
C GLY A 109 -0.69 -10.62 -2.56
N SER A 110 -1.12 -11.82 -2.96
CA SER A 110 -0.66 -13.07 -2.33
C SER A 110 0.81 -13.40 -2.55
N ARG A 111 1.48 -12.72 -3.49
CA ARG A 111 2.91 -12.87 -3.81
C ARG A 111 3.71 -11.60 -3.51
N ASP A 112 3.22 -10.73 -2.63
CA ASP A 112 3.97 -9.54 -2.20
C ASP A 112 5.22 -9.96 -1.40
N LEU A 113 6.39 -9.57 -1.91
CA LEU A 113 7.69 -9.85 -1.30
C LEU A 113 8.21 -8.68 -0.45
N ILE A 114 7.70 -7.45 -0.66
CA ILE A 114 8.13 -6.25 0.07
C ILE A 114 7.41 -6.17 1.41
N ILE A 115 6.09 -6.34 1.38
CA ILE A 115 5.24 -6.41 2.56
C ILE A 115 4.56 -7.77 2.47
N PRO A 116 5.11 -8.84 3.09
CA PRO A 116 4.55 -10.17 3.01
C PRO A 116 3.04 -10.19 3.27
N CYS A 117 2.33 -10.97 2.44
CA CYS A 117 0.88 -11.05 2.50
C CYS A 117 0.41 -11.40 3.93
N PRO A 118 -0.44 -10.56 4.55
CA PRO A 118 -0.98 -10.82 5.87
C PRO A 118 -2.04 -11.94 5.82
N ASN A 119 -2.41 -12.45 6.99
CA ASN A 119 -3.49 -13.44 7.13
C ASN A 119 -4.90 -12.83 7.16
N GLU A 120 -5.03 -11.52 6.90
CA GLU A 120 -6.26 -10.74 7.04
C GLU A 120 -6.45 -9.77 5.87
N GLY A 121 -7.71 -9.44 5.57
CA GLY A 121 -8.08 -8.59 4.44
C GLY A 121 -8.39 -9.37 3.16
N HIS A 122 -8.64 -8.63 2.09
CA HIS A 122 -8.91 -9.20 0.77
C HIS A 122 -7.60 -9.57 0.08
N ILE A 123 -7.37 -10.86 -0.11
CA ILE A 123 -6.14 -11.37 -0.72
C ILE A 123 -6.35 -11.59 -2.20
N ILE A 124 -5.64 -10.81 -3.01
CA ILE A 124 -5.66 -10.86 -4.47
C ILE A 124 -4.64 -11.89 -4.94
N GLN A 125 -5.14 -13.00 -5.50
CA GLN A 125 -4.32 -14.16 -5.82
C GLN A 125 -3.41 -13.89 -7.02
N GLY A 126 -2.12 -14.22 -6.87
CA GLY A 126 -1.13 -14.04 -7.94
C GLY A 126 -0.52 -12.64 -8.02
N ALA A 127 -1.13 -11.65 -7.36
CA ALA A 127 -0.62 -10.28 -7.34
C ALA A 127 0.62 -10.13 -6.43
N GLY A 128 1.56 -9.29 -6.88
CA GLY A 128 2.73 -8.86 -6.09
C GLY A 128 2.49 -7.53 -5.36
N HIS A 129 3.58 -6.85 -4.99
CA HIS A 129 3.50 -5.59 -4.24
C HIS A 129 2.71 -4.47 -4.94
N LEU A 130 2.85 -4.38 -6.26
CA LEU A 130 2.15 -3.37 -7.08
C LEU A 130 0.71 -3.80 -7.42
N VAL A 131 -0.01 -4.36 -6.44
CA VAL A 131 -1.38 -4.89 -6.62
C VAL A 131 -2.35 -3.83 -7.11
N ALA A 132 -2.23 -2.58 -6.63
CA ALA A 132 -3.05 -1.45 -7.08
C ALA A 132 -2.92 -1.13 -8.58
N MET A 133 -1.78 -1.50 -9.18
CA MET A 133 -1.46 -1.19 -10.58
C MET A 133 -1.68 -2.39 -11.49
N THR A 134 -1.37 -3.58 -10.99
CA THR A 134 -1.46 -4.84 -11.76
C THR A 134 -2.86 -5.45 -11.72
N HIS A 135 -3.62 -5.18 -10.67
CA HIS A 135 -4.95 -5.73 -10.42
C HIS A 135 -5.92 -4.61 -10.00
N ALA A 136 -5.87 -3.47 -10.72
CA ALA A 136 -6.63 -2.27 -10.39
C ALA A 136 -8.16 -2.52 -10.39
N GLU A 137 -8.67 -3.28 -11.36
CA GLU A 137 -10.09 -3.61 -11.47
C GLU A 137 -10.60 -4.38 -10.24
N GLU A 138 -9.83 -5.37 -9.79
CA GLU A 138 -10.17 -6.15 -8.59
C GLU A 138 -10.13 -5.29 -7.32
N CYS A 139 -9.11 -4.42 -7.19
CA CYS A 139 -9.05 -3.45 -6.09
C CYS A 139 -10.28 -2.53 -6.08
N VAL A 140 -10.69 -2.01 -7.24
CA VAL A 140 -11.86 -1.13 -7.36
C VAL A 140 -13.15 -1.88 -7.05
N ALA A 141 -13.29 -3.13 -7.49
CA ALA A 141 -14.45 -3.96 -7.18
C ALA A 141 -14.62 -4.17 -5.66
N ILE A 142 -13.52 -4.48 -4.96
CA ILE A 142 -13.51 -4.60 -3.51
C ILE A 142 -13.88 -3.27 -2.83
N LEU A 143 -13.29 -2.16 -3.28
CA LEU A 143 -13.60 -0.83 -2.73
C LEU A 143 -15.09 -0.50 -2.85
N ARG A 144 -15.66 -0.68 -4.03
CA ARG A 144 -17.10 -0.43 -4.28
C ARG A 144 -17.97 -1.30 -3.38
N ARG A 145 -17.64 -2.58 -3.23
CA ARG A 145 -18.39 -3.52 -2.39
C ARG A 145 -18.35 -3.15 -0.90
N GLU A 146 -17.20 -2.75 -0.39
CA GLU A 146 -16.97 -2.58 1.05
C GLU A 146 -17.26 -1.16 1.57
N MET A 147 -17.19 -0.17 0.66
CA MET A 147 -17.55 1.23 0.94
C MET A 147 -18.99 1.56 0.53
N GLY A 148 -19.57 0.77 -0.38
CA GLY A 148 -20.92 0.95 -0.90
C GLY A 148 -22.00 0.31 -0.03
N GLY A 149 -22.40 0.99 1.04
CA GLY A 149 -23.74 0.84 1.62
C GLY A 149 -24.71 1.80 0.94
N GLY A 150 -25.22 1.45 -0.24
CA GLY A 150 -26.18 2.26 -1.00
C GLY A 150 -26.22 1.85 -2.48
N GLU A 151 -27.43 1.68 -3.01
CA GLU A 151 -27.78 1.05 -4.29
C GLU A 151 -27.04 1.58 -5.54
N GLY A 152 -26.89 0.70 -6.54
CA GLY A 152 -26.95 1.03 -7.96
C GLY A 152 -25.77 1.78 -8.56
N LEU A 153 -24.75 1.05 -9.01
CA LEU A 153 -23.95 1.47 -10.16
C LEU A 153 -23.87 0.30 -11.12
N ASP A 154 -24.94 0.16 -11.91
CA ASP A 154 -24.97 -0.71 -13.08
C ASP A 154 -23.79 -0.33 -13.98
N LEU A 155 -22.91 -1.30 -14.19
CA LEU A 155 -21.92 -1.24 -15.24
C LEU A 155 -22.66 -1.44 -16.55
N GLU A 156 -23.05 -0.34 -17.20
CA GLU A 156 -23.21 -0.36 -18.65
C GLU A 156 -21.85 -0.69 -19.26
N THR A 157 -21.67 -1.97 -19.58
CA THR A 157 -20.73 -2.40 -20.61
C THR A 157 -21.18 -1.80 -21.94
N ASN A 158 -20.35 -0.94 -22.52
CA ASN A 158 -20.37 -0.64 -23.95
C ASN A 158 -18.95 -0.76 -24.49
#